data_AF-A0A8S3JGJ1-F1
#
_entry.id   AF-A0A8S3JGJ1-F1
#
_cell.length_a   1.000
_cell.length_b   1.000
_cell.length_c   1.000
_cell.angle_alpha   90.00
_cell.angle_beta   90.00
_cell.angle_gamma   90.00
#
_symmetry.space_group_name_H-M   'P 1'
#
loop_
_entity.id
_entity.type
_entity.pdbx_description
1 polymer ?
#
loop_
_entity_poly.entity_id
_entity_poly.type
_entity_poly.pdbx_seq_one_letter_code
_entity_poly.pdbx_strand_id
1 'polypeptide(L)'
;MVGLSLLARLNRIVKTAKHINSEIPFGGVNVIFFGDYLQYSPVLDRPLYHSCASSEQITERQIDMQCAQKLISQMNCVVELSQQMRTEDLRYLELLNRLRGGQSTTEGYQLLCTRIVGNSKLQASLRQKPWNEAPILVFRNTLRTQINNRAVLNKAMEM
;
A
#
# COMPACT_ATOMS: atom_id res chain seq x y z
N MET A 1 3.96 -0.11 -4.74
CA MET A 1 3.89 -1.46 -4.17
C MET A 1 4.70 -2.40 -5.04
N VAL A 2 5.46 -3.31 -4.44
CA VAL A 2 6.39 -4.18 -5.16
C VAL A 2 5.67 -5.45 -5.58
N GLY A 3 5.70 -5.75 -6.87
CA GLY A 3 5.23 -7.03 -7.40
C GLY A 3 6.38 -7.91 -7.89
N LEU A 4 6.03 -9.15 -8.25
CA LEU A 4 6.99 -10.16 -8.67
C LEU A 4 7.78 -9.75 -9.92
N SER A 5 7.14 -9.17 -10.93
CA SER A 5 7.84 -8.72 -12.14
C SER A 5 8.84 -7.59 -11.84
N LEU A 6 8.48 -6.64 -10.99
CA LEU A 6 9.40 -5.57 -10.57
C LEU A 6 10.62 -6.14 -9.82
N LEU A 7 10.39 -7.10 -8.90
CA LEU A 7 11.46 -7.71 -8.12
C LEU A 7 12.45 -8.49 -8.98
N ALA A 8 11.94 -9.30 -9.93
CA ALA A 8 12.76 -10.05 -10.87
C ALA A 8 13.67 -9.12 -11.68
N ARG A 9 13.09 -8.04 -12.20
CA ARG A 9 13.80 -7.02 -12.96
C ARG A 9 14.88 -6.34 -12.11
N LEU A 10 14.57 -5.97 -10.87
CA LEU A 10 15.54 -5.38 -9.94
C LEU A 10 16.74 -6.32 -9.72
N ASN A 11 16.47 -7.58 -9.40
CA ASN A 11 17.50 -8.60 -9.21
C ASN A 11 18.40 -8.74 -10.46
N ARG A 12 17.79 -8.80 -11.66
CA ARG A 12 18.51 -8.87 -12.93
C ARG A 12 19.42 -7.66 -13.14
N ILE A 13 18.88 -6.44 -12.98
CA ILE A 13 19.64 -5.20 -13.16
C ILE A 13 20.83 -5.13 -12.21
N VAL A 14 20.64 -5.43 -10.93
CA VAL A 14 21.72 -5.36 -9.94
C VAL A 14 22.81 -6.40 -10.24
N LYS A 15 22.43 -7.62 -10.63
CA LYS A 15 23.39 -8.65 -11.06
C LYS A 15 24.23 -8.20 -12.24
N THR A 16 23.56 -7.67 -13.28
CA THR A 16 24.24 -7.16 -14.48
C THR A 16 25.18 -6.01 -14.15
N ALA A 17 24.72 -5.03 -13.37
CA ALA A 17 25.51 -3.85 -13.02
C ALA A 17 26.76 -4.19 -12.18
N LYS A 18 26.68 -5.20 -11.32
CA LYS A 18 27.82 -5.62 -10.48
C LYS A 18 28.78 -6.55 -11.19
N HIS A 19 28.47 -7.02 -12.41
CA HIS A 19 29.25 -8.04 -13.13
C HIS A 19 29.54 -9.29 -12.28
N ILE A 20 28.60 -9.66 -11.40
CA ILE A 20 28.69 -10.82 -10.52
C ILE A 20 27.94 -12.01 -11.13
N ASN A 21 28.36 -13.22 -10.77
CA ASN A 21 27.71 -14.49 -11.12
C ASN A 21 26.17 -14.42 -11.02
N SER A 22 25.47 -14.96 -12.02
CA SER A 22 24.01 -15.02 -12.12
C SER A 22 23.34 -15.70 -10.94
N GLU A 23 24.05 -16.55 -10.18
CA GLU A 23 23.45 -17.31 -9.09
C GLU A 23 23.31 -16.51 -7.79
N ILE A 24 24.07 -15.42 -7.60
CA ILE A 24 24.07 -14.69 -6.33
C ILE A 24 22.88 -13.70 -6.30
N PRO A 25 21.86 -13.89 -5.44
CA PRO A 25 20.71 -12.98 -5.33
C PRO A 25 21.15 -11.52 -5.17
N PHE A 26 20.52 -10.62 -5.93
CA PHE A 26 20.80 -9.18 -5.95
C PHE A 26 22.30 -8.84 -6.08
N GLY A 27 23.09 -9.69 -6.74
CA GLY A 27 24.54 -9.51 -6.85
C GLY A 27 25.24 -9.40 -5.48
N GLY A 28 24.73 -10.07 -4.44
CA GLY A 28 25.29 -10.06 -3.09
C GLY A 28 25.02 -8.77 -2.31
N VAL A 29 24.03 -7.97 -2.73
CA VAL A 29 23.54 -6.84 -1.93
C VAL A 29 22.62 -7.37 -0.83
N ASN A 30 22.83 -6.89 0.40
CA ASN A 30 21.90 -7.15 1.49
C ASN A 30 20.59 -6.38 1.24
N VAL A 31 19.47 -7.10 1.16
CA VAL A 31 18.15 -6.52 0.88
C VAL A 31 17.26 -6.68 2.11
N ILE A 32 16.70 -5.58 2.58
CA ILE A 32 15.70 -5.54 3.65
C ILE A 32 14.37 -5.14 3.02
N PHE A 33 13.38 -6.03 3.10
CA PHE A 33 12.00 -5.72 2.72
C PHE A 33 11.25 -5.21 3.95
N PHE A 34 10.54 -4.10 3.78
CA PHE A 34 9.65 -3.55 4.80
C PHE A 34 8.35 -3.10 4.14
N GLY A 35 7.24 -3.30 4.83
CA GLY A 35 5.93 -2.92 4.32
C GLY A 35 4.81 -3.71 4.99
N ASP A 36 3.60 -3.48 4.48
CA ASP A 36 2.39 -4.14 4.95
C ASP A 36 1.67 -4.77 3.76
N TYR A 37 1.54 -6.10 3.77
CA TYR A 37 0.89 -6.87 2.71
C TYR A 37 -0.62 -6.66 2.62
N LEU A 38 -1.23 -6.03 3.63
CA LEU A 38 -2.65 -5.68 3.63
C LEU A 38 -2.93 -4.28 3.04
N GLN A 39 -1.91 -3.62 2.49
CA GLN A 39 -2.10 -2.48 1.60
C GLN A 39 -2.65 -2.95 0.23
N TYR A 40 -2.77 -2.04 -0.73
CA TYR A 40 -3.28 -2.35 -2.07
C TYR A 40 -2.49 -3.48 -2.75
N SER A 41 -3.00 -4.09 -3.82
CA SER A 41 -2.14 -4.97 -4.60
C SER A 41 -1.27 -4.12 -5.56
N PRO A 42 -0.08 -4.62 -5.96
CA PRO A 42 0.66 -4.01 -7.06
C PRO A 42 -0.23 -3.83 -8.31
N VAL A 43 -0.16 -2.66 -8.92
CA VAL A 43 -0.96 -2.34 -10.12
C VAL A 43 -0.33 -3.05 -11.32
N LEU A 44 -1.13 -3.81 -12.07
CA LEU A 44 -0.71 -4.58 -13.25
C LEU A 44 0.39 -5.63 -12.97
N ASP A 45 0.63 -5.96 -11.71
CA ASP A 45 1.63 -6.95 -11.28
C ASP A 45 1.03 -7.86 -10.19
N ARG A 46 1.71 -8.96 -9.87
CA ARG A 46 1.29 -9.91 -8.84
C ARG A 46 1.98 -9.59 -7.51
N PRO A 47 1.28 -9.68 -6.37
CA PRO A 47 1.91 -9.50 -5.06
C PRO A 47 2.97 -10.56 -4.79
N LEU A 48 3.92 -10.27 -3.89
CA LEU A 48 5.06 -11.15 -3.61
C LEU A 48 4.67 -12.52 -3.04
N TYR A 49 3.53 -12.60 -2.36
CA TYR A 49 2.95 -13.85 -1.83
C TYR A 49 2.10 -14.62 -2.85
N HIS A 50 1.98 -14.13 -4.09
CA HIS A 50 1.20 -14.84 -5.12
C HIS A 50 1.90 -16.13 -5.51
N SER A 51 1.16 -17.24 -5.55
CA SER A 51 1.62 -18.51 -6.10
C SER A 51 1.36 -18.55 -7.60
N CYS A 52 2.41 -18.80 -8.41
CA CYS A 52 2.27 -18.99 -9.84
C CYS A 52 2.00 -20.48 -10.11
N ALA A 53 0.81 -20.80 -10.64
CA ALA A 53 0.55 -22.13 -11.17
C ALA A 53 1.46 -22.41 -12.38
N SER A 54 1.78 -23.69 -12.58
CA SER A 54 2.41 -24.17 -13.81
C SER A 54 1.41 -24.01 -14.97
N SER A 55 1.69 -23.07 -15.87
CA SER A 55 0.99 -22.90 -17.14
C SER A 55 1.68 -23.78 -18.19
N GLU A 56 0.90 -24.36 -19.12
CA GLU A 56 1.43 -25.10 -20.27
C GLU A 56 2.28 -24.21 -21.20
N GLN A 57 2.03 -22.90 -21.20
CA GLN A 57 2.81 -21.91 -21.94
C GLN A 57 3.68 -21.08 -21.00
N ILE A 58 5.00 -21.17 -21.19
CA ILE A 58 6.01 -20.41 -20.44
C ILE A 58 6.31 -19.11 -21.20
N THR A 59 5.95 -17.97 -20.62
CA THR A 59 6.33 -16.64 -21.11
C THR A 59 7.54 -16.10 -20.34
N GLU A 60 8.29 -15.13 -20.90
CA GLU A 60 9.39 -14.46 -20.18
C GLU A 60 8.89 -13.88 -18.85
N ARG A 61 7.69 -13.27 -18.85
CA ARG A 61 7.06 -12.74 -17.64
C ARG A 61 6.83 -13.83 -16.58
N GLN A 62 6.45 -15.04 -17.00
CA GLN A 62 6.23 -16.16 -16.07
C GLN A 62 7.56 -16.65 -15.48
N ILE A 63 8.63 -16.69 -16.28
CA ILE A 63 9.98 -17.00 -15.82
C ILE A 63 10.43 -15.97 -14.77
N ASP A 64 10.28 -14.68 -15.08
CA ASP A 64 10.60 -13.60 -14.14
C ASP A 64 9.84 -13.75 -12.81
N MET A 65 8.54 -14.01 -12.88
CA MET A 65 7.72 -14.22 -11.67
C MET A 65 8.20 -15.43 -10.85
N GLN A 66 8.54 -16.55 -11.49
CA GLN A 66 9.09 -17.73 -10.83
C GLN A 66 10.46 -17.45 -10.20
N CYS A 67 11.32 -16.70 -10.88
CA CYS A 67 12.59 -16.24 -10.32
C CYS A 67 12.37 -15.37 -9.09
N ALA A 68 11.45 -14.40 -9.15
CA ALA A 68 11.11 -13.55 -8.01
C ALA A 68 10.54 -14.34 -6.83
N GLN A 69 9.68 -15.34 -7.08
CA GLN A 69 9.19 -16.24 -6.04
C GLN A 69 10.32 -17.00 -5.36
N LYS A 70 11.25 -17.56 -6.14
CA LYS A 70 12.44 -18.23 -5.58
C LYS A 70 13.29 -17.28 -4.74
N LEU A 71 13.37 -15.99 -5.09
CA LEU A 71 14.08 -14.99 -4.27
C LEU A 71 13.35 -14.73 -2.94
N ILE A 72 12.03 -14.56 -2.98
CA ILE A 72 11.23 -14.34 -1.76
C ILE A 72 11.27 -15.56 -0.85
N SER A 73 11.23 -16.78 -1.40
CA SER A 73 11.34 -18.01 -0.62
C SER A 73 12.71 -18.21 0.04
N GLN A 74 13.75 -17.46 -0.34
CA GLN A 74 15.06 -17.47 0.32
C GLN A 74 15.11 -16.57 1.55
N MET A 75 14.07 -15.77 1.82
CA MET A 75 14.01 -14.97 3.04
C MET A 75 13.99 -15.88 4.27
N ASN A 76 15.01 -15.72 5.12
CA ASN A 76 15.20 -16.55 6.32
C ASN A 76 14.82 -15.84 7.63
N CYS A 77 14.57 -14.54 7.57
CA CYS A 77 14.24 -13.71 8.72
C CYS A 77 13.02 -12.85 8.40
N VAL A 78 12.01 -12.94 9.27
CA VAL A 78 10.82 -12.09 9.24
C VAL A 78 10.67 -11.49 10.62
N VAL A 79 10.51 -10.16 10.67
CA VAL A 79 10.26 -9.42 11.90
C VAL A 79 8.89 -8.77 11.78
N GLU A 80 7.98 -9.13 12.68
CA GLU A 80 6.66 -8.52 12.79
C GLU A 80 6.69 -7.41 13.85
N LEU A 81 6.22 -6.21 13.47
CA LEU A 81 6.02 -5.11 14.40
C LEU A 81 4.56 -5.12 14.88
N SER A 82 4.36 -5.40 16.17
CA SER A 82 3.02 -5.52 16.77
C SER A 82 2.49 -4.24 17.40
N GLN A 83 3.38 -3.30 17.77
CA GLN A 83 2.99 -2.04 18.39
C GLN A 83 2.59 -0.99 17.36
N GLN A 84 1.36 -0.49 17.47
CA GLN A 84 0.87 0.61 16.66
C GLN A 84 1.20 1.95 17.34
N MET A 85 1.76 2.89 16.57
CA MET A 85 2.26 4.19 17.09
C MET A 85 1.50 5.42 16.55
N ARG A 86 0.47 5.23 15.71
CA ARG A 86 -0.22 6.32 14.98
C ARG A 86 -1.48 6.82 15.70
N THR A 87 -2.16 5.98 16.49
CA THR A 87 -3.38 6.39 17.19
C THR A 87 -3.35 5.97 18.65
N GLU A 88 -3.75 6.90 19.51
CA GLU A 88 -3.91 6.67 20.96
C GLU A 88 -5.35 6.26 21.30
N ASP A 89 -6.29 6.40 20.36
CA ASP A 89 -7.68 5.98 20.53
C ASP A 89 -7.78 4.44 20.44
N LEU A 90 -7.84 3.79 21.61
CA LEU A 90 -7.91 2.34 21.73
C LEU A 90 -9.14 1.75 21.03
N ARG A 91 -10.29 2.42 21.09
CA ARG A 91 -11.52 1.95 20.47
C ARG A 91 -11.40 1.99 18.94
N TYR A 92 -10.74 3.01 18.40
CA TYR A 92 -10.46 3.09 16.98
C TYR A 92 -9.40 2.08 16.55
N LEU A 93 -8.34 1.88 17.35
CA LEU A 93 -7.31 0.88 17.08
C LEU A 93 -7.89 -0.54 17.01
N GLU A 94 -8.73 -0.92 17.97
CA GLU A 94 -9.43 -2.21 17.95
C GLU A 94 -10.29 -2.40 16.69
N LEU A 95 -11.00 -1.35 16.28
CA LEU A 95 -11.76 -1.35 15.03
C LEU A 95 -10.84 -1.60 13.83
N LEU A 96 -9.70 -0.90 13.74
CA LEU A 96 -8.74 -1.06 12.64
C LEU A 96 -8.13 -2.46 12.60
N ASN A 97 -7.82 -3.04 13.76
CA ASN A 97 -7.31 -4.41 13.87
C ASN A 97 -8.33 -5.44 13.38
N ARG A 98 -9.62 -5.26 13.70
CA ARG A 98 -10.69 -6.11 13.17
C ARG A 98 -10.84 -5.95 11.65
N LEU A 99 -10.84 -4.72 11.15
CA LEU A 99 -10.90 -4.45 9.70
C LEU A 99 -9.74 -5.09 8.95
N ARG A 100 -8.53 -5.06 9.53
CA ARG A 100 -7.32 -5.71 8.99
C ARG A 100 -7.55 -7.22 8.76
N GLY A 101 -8.27 -7.88 9.65
CA GLY A 101 -8.65 -9.30 9.52
C GLY A 101 -9.93 -9.57 8.73
N GLY A 102 -10.57 -8.54 8.15
CA GLY A 102 -11.86 -8.68 7.46
C GLY A 102 -13.06 -8.91 8.40
N GLN A 103 -12.92 -8.63 9.70
CA GLN A 103 -13.92 -8.91 10.73
C GLN A 103 -14.78 -7.68 11.04
N SER A 104 -15.60 -7.26 10.09
CA SER A 104 -16.50 -6.11 10.29
C SER A 104 -17.58 -6.40 11.33
N THR A 105 -17.89 -5.41 12.16
CA THR A 105 -18.91 -5.48 13.23
C THR A 105 -19.90 -4.33 13.06
N THR A 106 -21.14 -4.52 13.50
CA THR A 106 -22.18 -3.49 13.44
C THR A 106 -21.77 -2.26 14.24
N GLU A 107 -21.17 -2.46 15.41
CA GLU A 107 -20.70 -1.41 16.31
C GLU A 107 -19.56 -0.61 15.67
N GLY A 108 -18.65 -1.29 14.97
CA GLY A 108 -17.57 -0.65 14.22
C GLY A 108 -18.08 0.19 13.05
N TYR A 109 -19.02 -0.35 12.28
CA TYR A 109 -19.70 0.39 11.22
C TYR A 109 -20.40 1.65 11.76
N GLN A 110 -21.19 1.50 12.82
CA GLN A 110 -21.87 2.63 13.46
C GLN A 110 -20.88 3.68 13.99
N LEU A 111 -19.74 3.26 14.57
CA LEU A 111 -18.68 4.17 14.98
C LEU A 111 -18.16 5.00 13.81
N LEU A 112 -17.89 4.39 12.66
CA LEU A 112 -17.45 5.12 11.45
C LEU A 112 -18.52 6.09 10.95
N CYS A 113 -19.80 5.70 10.98
CA CYS A 113 -20.91 6.59 10.59
C CYS A 113 -21.02 7.86 11.44
N THR A 114 -20.53 7.85 12.70
CA THR A 114 -20.48 9.06 13.53
C THR A 114 -19.45 10.08 13.03
N ARG A 115 -18.55 9.69 12.12
CA ARG A 115 -17.52 10.56 11.53
C ARG A 115 -17.93 11.16 10.18
N ILE A 116 -19.14 10.91 9.74
CA ILE A 116 -19.68 11.51 8.50
C ILE A 116 -20.04 12.97 8.78
N VAL A 117 -19.48 13.88 8.00
CA VAL A 117 -19.79 15.32 8.06
C VAL A 117 -21.27 15.55 7.74
N GLY A 118 -21.95 16.37 8.54
CA GLY A 118 -23.39 16.60 8.46
C GLY A 118 -24.23 15.68 9.34
N ASN A 119 -23.61 14.72 10.03
CA ASN A 119 -24.26 13.98 11.12
C ASN A 119 -24.48 14.91 12.32
N SER A 120 -25.65 14.85 12.96
CA SER A 120 -25.98 15.66 14.15
C SER A 120 -25.01 15.46 15.32
N LYS A 121 -24.35 14.31 15.38
CA LYS A 121 -23.34 13.98 16.40
C LYS A 121 -21.95 14.58 16.11
N LEU A 122 -21.69 15.06 14.89
CA LEU A 122 -20.42 15.65 14.48
C LEU A 122 -20.60 17.14 14.19
N GLN A 123 -20.21 17.97 15.16
CA GLN A 123 -20.29 19.43 15.05
C GLN A 123 -19.13 20.05 14.24
N ALA A 124 -18.18 19.23 13.78
CA ALA A 124 -17.03 19.70 13.03
C ALA A 124 -17.43 20.20 11.64
N SER A 125 -16.97 21.41 11.29
CA SER A 125 -17.14 21.99 9.96
C SER A 125 -15.87 21.83 9.13
N LEU A 126 -16.01 21.38 7.88
CA LEU A 126 -14.91 21.35 6.92
C LEU A 126 -14.42 22.75 6.50
N ARG A 127 -15.14 23.81 6.87
CA ARG A 127 -14.73 25.20 6.59
C ARG A 127 -13.89 25.82 7.71
N GLN A 128 -13.74 25.12 8.84
CA GLN A 128 -13.03 25.61 10.02
C GLN A 128 -11.75 24.81 10.25
N LYS A 129 -10.77 25.42 10.94
CA LYS A 129 -9.54 24.73 11.35
C LYS A 129 -9.85 23.59 12.33
N PRO A 130 -9.13 22.45 12.25
CA PRO A 130 -8.04 22.13 11.30
C PRO A 130 -8.53 21.54 9.96
N TRP A 131 -9.84 21.38 9.77
CA TRP A 131 -10.41 20.62 8.64
C TRP A 131 -10.42 21.37 7.31
N ASN A 132 -10.39 22.69 7.34
CA ASN A 132 -10.29 23.54 6.15
C ASN A 132 -8.96 23.38 5.39
N GLU A 133 -7.95 22.78 6.02
CA GLU A 133 -6.63 22.51 5.45
C GLU A 133 -6.33 21.00 5.39
N ALA A 134 -7.31 20.15 5.75
CA ALA A 134 -7.11 18.70 5.77
C ALA A 134 -6.98 18.13 4.34
N PRO A 135 -6.09 17.13 4.13
CA PRO A 135 -5.99 16.46 2.85
C PRO A 135 -7.27 15.68 2.55
N ILE A 136 -7.78 15.82 1.32
CA ILE A 136 -8.95 15.10 0.83
C ILE A 136 -8.47 13.87 0.05
N LEU A 137 -8.85 12.69 0.50
CA LEU A 137 -8.60 11.45 -0.20
C LEU A 137 -9.80 11.09 -1.08
N VAL A 138 -9.55 10.83 -2.35
CA VAL A 138 -10.58 10.39 -3.31
C VAL A 138 -10.06 9.20 -4.11
N PHE A 139 -11.00 8.36 -4.56
CA PHE A 139 -10.65 7.12 -5.26
C PHE A 139 -10.09 7.38 -6.67
N ARG A 140 -10.65 8.35 -7.40
CA ARG A 140 -10.29 8.59 -8.80
C ARG A 140 -9.30 9.75 -8.95
N ASN A 141 -8.25 9.53 -9.73
CA ASN A 141 -7.27 10.56 -10.08
C ASN A 141 -7.93 11.76 -10.77
N THR A 142 -8.91 11.53 -11.65
CA THR A 142 -9.66 12.59 -12.33
C THR A 142 -10.35 13.53 -11.34
N LEU A 143 -11.02 12.97 -10.33
CA LEU A 143 -11.67 13.76 -9.27
C LEU A 143 -10.64 14.51 -8.42
N ARG A 144 -9.55 13.86 -8.03
CA ARG A 144 -8.44 14.52 -7.30
C ARG A 144 -7.92 15.72 -8.08
N THR A 145 -7.67 15.56 -9.38
CA THR A 145 -7.17 16.63 -10.26
C THR A 145 -8.17 17.78 -10.36
N GLN A 146 -9.47 17.50 -10.49
CA GLN A 146 -10.51 18.52 -10.49
C GLN A 146 -10.57 19.30 -9.16
N ILE A 147 -10.52 18.60 -8.03
CA ILE A 147 -10.51 19.22 -6.69
C ILE A 147 -9.28 20.11 -6.52
N ASN A 148 -8.09 19.61 -6.86
CA ASN A 148 -6.85 20.35 -6.74
C ASN A 148 -6.85 21.61 -7.63
N ASN A 149 -7.27 21.50 -8.89
CA ASN A 149 -7.35 22.64 -9.80
C ASN A 149 -8.30 23.72 -9.25
N ARG A 150 -9.46 23.32 -8.71
CA ARG A 150 -10.40 24.25 -8.09
C ARG A 150 -9.81 24.92 -6.85
N ALA A 151 -9.08 24.17 -6.02
CA ALA A 151 -8.42 24.72 -4.84
C ALA A 151 -7.37 25.77 -5.21
N VAL A 152 -6.57 25.54 -6.26
CA VAL A 152 -5.57 26.50 -6.76
C VAL A 152 -6.24 27.78 -7.28
N LEU A 153 -7.30 27.66 -8.09
CA LEU A 153 -8.03 28.82 -8.61
C LEU A 153 -8.65 29.66 -7.50
N ASN A 154 -9.27 29.02 -6.50
CA ASN A 154 -9.82 29.72 -5.34
C ASN A 154 -8.73 30.49 -4.60
N LYS A 155 -7.56 29.86 -4.39
CA LYS A 155 -6.44 30.51 -3.71
C LYS A 155 -5.88 31.70 -4.49
N ALA A 156 -5.83 31.60 -5.83
CA ALA A 156 -5.38 32.69 -6.68
C ALA A 156 -6.34 33.89 -6.68
N MET A 157 -7.65 33.66 -6.52
CA MET A 157 -8.64 34.75 -6.41
C MET A 157 -8.64 35.44 -5.05
N GLU A 158 -8.05 34.84 -4.01
CA GLU A 158 -7.89 35.43 -2.68
C GLU A 158 -6.64 36.34 -2.59
N MET A 159 -5.75 36.32 -3.58
CA MET A 159 -4.52 37.13 -3.65
C MET A 159 -4.74 38.42 -4.44
#